data_AF-A0A6F8ZD58-F1
#
_entry.id   AF-A0A6F8ZD58-F1
#
_cell.length_a   1.000
_cell.length_b   1.000
_cell.length_c   1.000
_cell.angle_alpha   90.00
_cell.angle_beta   90.00
_cell.angle_gamma   90.00
#
_symmetry.space_group_name_H-M   'P 1'
#
loop_
_entity.id
_entity.type
_entity.pdbx_description
1 polymer ?
#
loop_
_entity_poly.entity_id
_entity_poly.type
_entity_poly.pdbx_seq_one_letter_code
_entity_poly.pdbx_strand_id
1 'polypeptide(L)' 'MARLIRHDRQRPYLIREEEVDRFPIAVCACGLSATKPFCDGSHKLTVGENEDTIYVYDGDQRVPLRNRY' A
#
# COMPACT_ATOMS: atom_id res chain seq x y z
N MET A 1 -4.42 21.92 6.82
CA MET A 1 -3.30 21.83 5.86
C MET A 1 -3.25 20.41 5.34
N ALA A 2 -3.22 20.21 4.02
CA ALA A 2 -3.09 18.88 3.42
C ALA A 2 -1.61 18.58 3.15
N ARG A 3 -1.24 17.30 3.16
CA ARG A 3 0.10 16.82 2.81
C ARG A 3 -0.02 15.65 1.84
N LEU A 4 0.87 15.59 0.86
CA LEU A 4 1.03 14.44 -0.02
C LEU A 4 2.13 13.55 0.55
N ILE A 5 1.82 12.28 0.80
CA ILE A 5 2.79 11.29 1.28
C ILE A 5 3.05 10.29 0.15
N ARG A 6 4.31 10.11 -0.23
CA ARG A 6 4.73 9.11 -1.22
C ARG A 6 4.79 7.74 -0.55
N HIS A 7 4.14 6.74 -1.15
CA HIS A 7 4.21 5.34 -0.74
C HIS A 7 4.90 4.53 -1.82
N ASP A 8 6.11 4.02 -1.52
CA ASP A 8 6.91 3.24 -2.48
C ASP A 8 6.78 1.72 -2.23
N ARG A 9 6.27 1.31 -1.06
CA ARG A 9 6.20 -0.10 -0.67
C ARG A 9 4.89 -0.75 -1.13
N GLN A 10 4.99 -1.75 -1.99
CA GLN A 10 3.82 -2.45 -2.56
C GLN A 10 3.35 -3.68 -1.76
N ARG A 11 4.01 -4.02 -0.65
CA ARG A 11 3.73 -5.25 0.12
C ARG A 11 3.68 -4.97 1.62
N PRO A 12 2.86 -5.74 2.38
CA PRO A 12 2.81 -5.60 3.82
C PRO A 12 4.12 -5.98 4.49
N TYR A 13 4.32 -5.51 5.72
CA TYR A 13 5.28 -6.11 6.64
C TYR A 13 4.66 -7.38 7.20
N LEU A 14 5.36 -8.50 7.04
CA LEU A 14 4.94 -9.79 7.59
C LEU A 14 5.68 -9.99 8.90
N ILE A 15 4.92 -10.05 9.99
CA ILE A 15 5.39 -10.47 11.30
C ILE A 15 5.05 -11.95 11.41
N ARG A 16 6.08 -12.79 11.46
CA ARG A 16 5.93 -14.26 11.42
C ARG A 16 5.54 -14.81 12.79
N GLU A 17 5.01 -16.03 12.81
CA GLU A 17 4.73 -16.75 14.07
C GLU A 17 6.00 -16.92 14.92
N GLU A 18 7.18 -16.99 14.31
CA GLU A 18 8.44 -17.04 15.07
C GLU A 18 8.73 -15.76 15.86
N GLU A 19 8.10 -14.64 15.48
CA GLU A 19 8.34 -13.30 16.04
C GLU A 19 7.24 -12.88 17.04
N VAL A 20 6.12 -13.59 17.08
CA VAL A 20 4.99 -13.36 18.00
C VAL A 20 4.41 -14.69 18.47
N ASP A 21 4.11 -14.84 19.76
CA ASP A 21 3.48 -16.06 20.32
C ASP A 21 1.98 -16.20 19.95
N ARG A 22 1.66 -15.96 18.67
CA ARG A 22 0.33 -15.86 18.05
C ARG A 22 0.40 -16.11 16.54
N PHE A 23 -0.75 -16.00 15.86
CA PHE A 23 -0.89 -16.03 14.40
C PHE A 23 -0.06 -14.94 13.69
N PRO A 24 0.38 -15.17 12.44
CA PRO A 24 1.17 -14.22 11.68
C PRO A 24 0.35 -12.97 11.38
N ILE A 25 0.99 -11.80 11.47
CA ILE A 25 0.34 -10.50 11.30
C ILE A 25 0.89 -9.84 10.04
N ALA A 26 0.00 -9.42 9.14
CA ALA A 26 0.34 -8.63 7.97
C ALA A 26 -0.02 -7.16 8.22
N VAL A 27 0.98 -6.29 8.36
CA VAL A 27 0.80 -4.85 8.55
C VAL A 27 0.85 -4.15 7.20
N CYS A 28 -0.19 -3.39 6.87
CA CYS A 28 -0.28 -2.64 5.62
C CYS A 28 0.84 -1.61 5.50
N ALA A 29 1.45 -1.58 4.32
CA ALA A 29 2.46 -0.58 3.97
C ALA A 29 2.26 0.04 2.58
N CYS A 30 1.29 -0.48 1.80
CA CYS A 30 0.92 0.08 0.50
C CYS A 30 0.01 1.30 0.59
N GLY A 31 -0.57 1.58 1.76
CA GLY A 31 -1.49 2.71 1.95
C GLY A 31 -2.92 2.47 1.46
N LEU A 32 -3.23 1.35 0.81
CA LEU A 32 -4.54 1.10 0.18
C LEU A 32 -5.54 0.29 0.99
N SER A 33 -5.13 -0.30 2.13
CA SER A 33 -6.06 -1.13 2.91
C SER A 33 -7.23 -0.33 3.49
N ALA A 34 -8.44 -0.89 3.47
CA ALA A 34 -9.60 -0.39 4.18
C ALA A 34 -9.58 -0.73 5.69
N THR A 35 -8.80 -1.73 6.10
CA THR A 35 -8.72 -2.25 7.49
C THR A 35 -7.38 -1.92 8.17
N LYS A 36 -6.79 -0.76 7.85
CA LYS A 36 -5.55 -0.27 8.47
C LYS A 36 -5.62 -0.37 10.01
N PRO A 37 -4.53 -0.80 10.68
CA PRO A 37 -3.18 -0.97 10.16
C PRO A 37 -2.93 -2.32 9.45
N PHE A 38 -3.91 -3.22 9.41
CA PHE A 38 -3.74 -4.56 8.85
C PHE A 38 -3.84 -4.55 7.33
N CYS A 39 -3.27 -5.57 6.71
CA CYS A 39 -3.40 -5.82 5.29
C CYS A 39 -4.65 -6.66 5.01
N ASP A 40 -5.51 -6.18 4.11
CA ASP A 40 -6.70 -6.85 3.58
C ASP A 40 -6.50 -7.43 2.16
N GLY A 41 -5.32 -7.23 1.58
CA GLY A 41 -5.01 -7.67 0.22
C GLY A 41 -5.12 -6.58 -0.84
N SER A 42 -5.54 -5.35 -0.50
CA SER A 42 -5.61 -4.22 -1.44
C SER A 42 -4.25 -3.85 -2.05
N HIS A 43 -3.15 -4.29 -1.45
CA HIS A 43 -1.81 -4.17 -2.04
C HIS A 43 -1.69 -4.84 -3.42
N LYS A 44 -2.59 -5.76 -3.79
CA LYS A 44 -2.62 -6.34 -5.14
C LYS A 44 -2.93 -5.30 -6.22
N LEU A 45 -3.58 -4.19 -5.87
CA LEU A 45 -3.87 -3.09 -6.82
C LEU A 45 -2.60 -2.38 -7.31
N THR A 46 -1.50 -2.47 -6.55
CA THR A 46 -0.20 -1.89 -6.93
C THR A 46 0.61 -2.81 -7.86
N VAL A 47 0.11 -4.01 -8.18
CA VAL A 47 0.82 -4.91 -9.10
C VAL A 47 0.81 -4.31 -10.52
N GLY A 48 1.99 -4.33 -11.15
CA GLY A 48 2.19 -3.80 -12.50
C GLY A 48 2.28 -2.28 -12.58
N GLU A 49 2.51 -1.59 -11.46
CA GLU A 49 2.94 -0.19 -11.49
C GLU A 49 4.33 -0.08 -12.14
N ASN A 50 4.50 0.94 -12.99
CA ASN A 50 5.79 1.28 -13.56
C ASN A 50 6.62 2.14 -12.58
N GLU A 51 7.92 1.89 -12.47
CA GLU A 51 8.83 2.56 -11.54
C GLU A 51 8.88 4.09 -11.72
N ASP A 52 8.70 4.59 -12.95
CA ASP A 52 8.77 6.02 -13.27
C ASP A 52 7.41 6.75 -13.19
N THR A 53 6.33 6.01 -12.93
CA THR A 53 4.96 6.56 -12.91
C THR A 53 4.45 6.70 -11.49
N ILE A 54 3.99 7.90 -11.13
CA ILE A 54 3.24 8.10 -9.89
C ILE A 54 1.78 7.75 -10.16
N TYR A 55 1.21 6.86 -9.36
CA TYR A 55 -0.20 6.53 -9.42
C TYR A 55 -0.95 7.20 -8.27
N VAL A 56 -2.11 7.78 -8.58
CA VAL A 56 -3.08 8.25 -7.59
C VAL A 56 -4.18 7.20 -7.48
N TYR A 57 -4.54 6.89 -6.23
CA TYR A 57 -5.62 5.99 -5.89
C TYR A 57 -6.76 6.79 -5.29
N ASP A 58 -7.91 6.81 -5.98
CA ASP A 58 -9.14 7.47 -5.53
C ASP A 58 -10.30 6.48 -5.62
N GLY A 59 -10.78 6.02 -4.47
CA GLY A 59 -11.67 4.86 -4.38
C GLY A 59 -11.07 3.63 -5.07
N ASP A 60 -11.79 3.09 -6.06
CA ASP A 60 -11.37 1.91 -6.83
C ASP A 60 -10.56 2.26 -8.09
N GLN A 61 -10.27 3.55 -8.33
CA GLN A 61 -9.56 4.00 -9.52
C GLN A 61 -8.07 4.16 -9.26
N ARG A 62 -7.26 3.59 -10.17
CA ARG A 62 -5.81 3.80 -10.27
C ARG A 62 -5.52 4.66 -11.50
N VAL A 63 -5.08 5.90 -11.28
CA VAL A 63 -4.81 6.86 -12.37
C VAL A 63 -3.34 7.29 -12.39
N PRO A 64 -2.65 7.26 -13.54
CA PRO A 64 -1.28 7.77 -13.65
C PRO A 64 -1.29 9.30 -13.57
N LEU A 65 -0.50 9.86 -12.67
CA LEU A 65 -0.30 11.29 -12.53
C LEU A 65 0.64 11.78 -13.64
N ARG A 66 0.07 12.40 -14.67
CA ARG A 66 0.81 12.82 -15.88
C ARG A 66 1.66 14.08 -15.69
N ASN A 67 1.28 14.95 -14.75
CA ASN A 67 2.04 16.14 -14.41
C ASN A 67 2.49 16.02 -12.96
N ARG A 68 3.80 16.03 -12.73
CA ARG A 68 4.36 16.16 -11.39
C ARG A 68 4.14 17.62 -10.96
N TYR A 69 3.77 17.83 -9.69
CA TYR A 69 3.55 19.15 -9.11
C TYR A 69 4.78 20.05 -9.21
#